data_AF-A0A3F3H0W1-F1
#
_entry.id   AF-A0A3F3H0W1-F1
#
_cell.length_a   1.000
_cell.length_b   1.000
_cell.length_c   1.000
_cell.angle_alpha   90.00
_cell.angle_beta   90.00
_cell.angle_gamma   90.00
#
_symmetry.space_group_name_H-M   'P 1'
#
loop_
_entity.id
_entity.type
_entity.pdbx_description
1 polymer ?
#
loop_
_entity_poly.entity_id
_entity_poly.type
_entity_poly.pdbx_seq_one_letter_code
_entity_poly.pdbx_strand_id
1 'polypeptide(L)'
;MNILIAILLVVMAGIIFFQKWQINRYYQSAIFYRYYSKIYENKAIHADAKSDIAEDLLAMIGYDIENISTGQVRLRELSDAEKARLVNANTSRQIILEKADKKLKKATETYERLSS
;
A
#
# COMPACT_ATOMS: atom_id res chain seq x y z
N MET A 1 29.86 11.57 50.55
CA MET A 1 30.07 10.42 49.64
C MET A 1 28.76 9.72 49.29
N ASN A 2 27.93 9.32 50.26
CA ASN A 2 26.63 8.66 49.99
C ASN A 2 25.62 9.48 49.17
N ILE A 3 25.53 10.79 49.36
CA ILE A 3 24.56 11.65 48.64
C ILE A 3 24.89 11.72 47.13
N LEU A 4 26.18 11.86 46.81
CA LEU A 4 26.66 11.91 45.42
C LEU A 4 26.44 10.58 44.69
N ILE A 5 26.65 9.46 45.38
CA ILE A 5 26.37 8.12 44.87
C ILE A 5 24.86 7.92 44.66
N ALA A 6 24.02 8.37 45.60
CA ALA A 6 22.57 8.30 45.48
C ALA A 6 22.03 9.11 44.28
N ILE A 7 22.56 10.33 44.06
CA ILE A 7 22.20 11.16 42.90
C ILE A 7 22.59 10.46 41.60
N LEU A 8 23.79 9.90 41.52
CA LEU A 8 24.25 9.15 40.34
C LEU A 8 23.35 7.96 40.02
N LEU A 9 22.91 7.20 41.03
CA LEU A 9 22.00 6.07 40.86
C LEU A 9 20.62 6.51 40.36
N VAL A 10 20.06 7.60 40.88
CA VAL A 10 18.77 8.14 40.44
C VAL A 10 18.85 8.63 38.98
N VAL A 11 19.93 9.32 38.62
CA VAL A 11 20.15 9.78 37.24
C VAL A 11 20.28 8.60 36.28
N MET A 12 21.05 7.56 36.63
CA MET A 12 21.16 6.36 35.82
C MET A 12 19.82 5.63 35.65
N ALA A 13 19.03 5.50 36.72
CA ALA A 13 17.70 4.92 36.65
C ALA A 13 16.77 5.73 35.72
N GLY A 14 16.83 7.06 35.80
CA GLY A 14 16.09 7.96 34.92
C GLY A 14 16.48 7.81 33.45
N ILE A 15 17.78 7.71 33.15
CA ILE A 15 18.28 7.50 31.78
C ILE A 15 17.81 6.14 31.24
N ILE A 16 17.92 5.07 32.02
CA ILE A 16 17.48 3.72 31.61
C ILE A 16 15.97 3.71 31.33
N PHE A 17 15.18 4.33 32.20
CA PHE A 17 13.73 4.44 32.00
C PHE A 17 13.40 5.22 30.72
N PHE A 18 14.06 6.35 30.52
CA PHE A 18 13.87 7.18 29.34
C PHE A 18 14.26 6.46 28.03
N GLN A 19 15.39 5.76 28.02
CA GLN A 19 15.81 4.94 26.87
C GLN A 19 14.79 3.83 26.58
N LYS A 20 14.32 3.12 27.60
CA LYS A 20 13.30 2.08 27.45
C LYS A 20 12.00 2.65 26.87
N TRP A 21 11.57 3.83 27.35
CA TRP A 21 10.40 4.52 26.83
C TRP A 21 10.58 4.95 25.37
N GLN A 22 11.73 5.53 25.01
CA GLN A 22 12.04 5.92 23.64
C GLN A 22 12.06 4.73 22.67
N ILE A 23 12.71 3.63 23.05
CA ILE A 23 12.77 2.41 22.23
C ILE A 23 11.37 1.87 21.98
N ASN A 24 10.53 1.82 23.02
CA ASN A 24 9.16 1.34 22.88
C ASN A 24 8.34 2.23 21.92
N ARG A 25 8.46 3.55 22.05
CA ARG A 25 7.78 4.51 21.15
C ARG A 25 8.27 4.41 19.72
N TYR A 26 9.58 4.26 19.51
CA TYR A 26 10.17 4.10 18.19
C TYR A 26 9.67 2.82 17.52
N TYR A 27 9.62 1.72 18.27
CA TYR A 27 9.12 0.44 17.78
C TYR A 27 7.65 0.52 17.36
N GLN A 28 6.79 1.11 18.20
CA GLN A 28 5.38 1.36 17.85
C GLN A 28 5.23 2.25 16.61
N SER A 29 6.03 3.31 16.51
CA SER A 29 6.04 4.20 15.35
C SER A 29 6.46 3.47 14.08
N ALA A 30 7.51 2.64 14.15
CA ALA A 30 7.98 1.85 13.01
C ALA A 30 6.92 0.87 12.51
N ILE A 31 6.19 0.21 13.43
CA ILE A 31 5.07 -0.69 13.08
C ILE A 31 3.95 0.10 12.39
N PHE A 32 3.59 1.26 12.94
CA PHE A 32 2.60 2.15 12.35
C PHE A 32 2.99 2.59 10.93
N TYR A 33 4.19 3.13 10.74
CA TYR A 33 4.68 3.56 9.43
C TYR A 33 4.69 2.42 8.41
N ARG A 34 5.13 1.23 8.81
CA ARG A 34 5.17 0.06 7.93
C ARG A 34 3.76 -0.37 7.51
N TYR A 35 2.80 -0.34 8.42
CA TYR A 35 1.41 -0.65 8.11
C TYR A 35 0.79 0.35 7.13
N TYR A 36 0.92 1.65 7.41
CA TYR A 36 0.36 2.69 6.54
C TYR A 36 1.03 2.72 5.17
N SER A 37 2.34 2.47 5.08
CA SER A 37 3.04 2.28 3.80
C SER A 37 2.36 1.19 2.95
N LYS A 38 1.95 0.07 3.58
CA LYS A 38 1.28 -1.02 2.87
C LYS A 38 -0.16 -0.68 2.47
N ILE A 39 -0.86 0.13 3.25
CA ILE A 39 -2.17 0.69 2.84
C ILE A 39 -1.99 1.53 1.56
N TYR A 40 -1.02 2.44 1.55
CA TYR A 40 -0.80 3.32 0.40
C TYR A 40 -0.36 2.54 -0.84
N GLU A 41 0.57 1.59 -0.70
CA GLU A 41 0.96 0.69 -1.79
C GLU A 41 -0.26 -0.05 -2.37
N ASN A 42 -1.14 -0.61 -1.51
CA ASN A 42 -2.32 -1.33 -2.00
C ASN A 42 -3.29 -0.39 -2.73
N LYS A 43 -3.53 0.81 -2.18
CA LYS A 43 -4.39 1.81 -2.80
C LYS A 43 -3.87 2.25 -4.17
N ALA A 44 -2.56 2.44 -4.32
CA ALA A 44 -1.95 2.79 -5.59
C ALA A 44 -2.17 1.68 -6.64
N ILE A 45 -1.91 0.42 -6.28
CA ILE A 45 -2.12 -0.73 -7.18
C ILE A 45 -3.60 -0.82 -7.62
N HIS A 46 -4.54 -0.62 -6.70
CA HIS A 46 -5.97 -0.60 -7.02
C HIS A 46 -6.38 0.59 -7.89
N ALA A 47 -5.75 1.75 -7.70
CA ALA A 47 -6.01 2.94 -8.52
C ALA A 47 -5.53 2.72 -9.96
N ASP A 48 -4.30 2.23 -10.13
CA ASP A 48 -3.74 1.91 -11.44
C ASP A 48 -4.60 0.86 -12.16
N ALA A 49 -4.95 -0.23 -11.48
CA ALA A 49 -5.80 -1.27 -12.06
C ALA A 49 -7.20 -0.77 -12.45
N LYS A 50 -7.78 0.17 -11.68
CA LYS A 50 -9.08 0.77 -12.04
C LYS A 50 -8.98 1.67 -13.27
N SER A 51 -7.89 2.43 -13.40
CA SER A 51 -7.64 3.25 -14.58
C SER A 51 -7.54 2.37 -15.82
N ASP A 52 -6.71 1.33 -15.75
CA ASP A 52 -6.53 0.35 -16.82
C ASP A 52 -7.85 -0.35 -17.20
N ILE A 53 -8.63 -0.78 -16.21
CA ILE A 53 -9.93 -1.44 -16.48
C ILE A 53 -10.91 -0.47 -17.15
N ALA A 54 -10.92 0.79 -16.73
CA ALA A 54 -11.77 1.81 -17.33
C ALA A 54 -11.39 2.05 -18.80
N GLU A 55 -10.09 2.09 -19.10
CA GLU A 55 -9.59 2.14 -20.47
C GLU A 55 -10.01 0.88 -21.25
N ASP A 56 -9.72 -0.32 -20.74
CA ASP A 56 -10.09 -1.55 -21.43
C ASP A 56 -11.60 -1.64 -21.73
N LEU A 57 -12.45 -1.19 -20.80
CA LEU A 57 -13.90 -1.13 -20.99
C LEU A 57 -14.32 -0.16 -22.09
N LEU A 58 -13.73 1.04 -22.13
CA LEU A 58 -13.98 2.01 -23.19
C LEU A 58 -13.57 1.45 -24.55
N ALA A 59 -12.40 0.80 -24.63
CA ALA A 59 -11.94 0.14 -25.85
C ALA A 59 -12.90 -0.98 -26.29
N MET A 60 -13.43 -1.78 -25.35
CA MET A 60 -14.42 -2.83 -25.64
C MET A 60 -15.76 -2.28 -26.16
N ILE A 61 -16.17 -1.09 -25.72
CA ILE A 61 -17.38 -0.40 -26.20
C ILE A 61 -17.16 0.21 -27.60
N GLY A 62 -15.92 0.16 -28.12
CA GLY A 62 -15.55 0.61 -29.45
C GLY A 62 -14.97 2.02 -29.47
N TYR A 63 -14.60 2.59 -28.34
CA TYR A 63 -13.94 3.89 -28.28
C TYR A 63 -12.44 3.79 -28.54
N ASP A 64 -11.93 4.70 -29.37
CA ASP A 64 -10.50 4.82 -29.65
C ASP A 64 -9.80 5.66 -28.57
N ILE A 65 -9.21 4.99 -27.60
CA ILE A 65 -8.61 5.62 -26.41
C ILE A 65 -7.41 6.49 -26.73
N GLU A 66 -6.59 6.06 -27.70
CA GLU A 66 -5.42 6.81 -28.15
C GLU A 66 -5.85 8.20 -28.63
N ASN A 67 -6.98 8.27 -29.33
CA ASN A 67 -7.51 9.52 -29.88
C ASN A 67 -8.43 10.29 -28.90
N ILE A 68 -9.08 9.62 -27.94
CA ILE A 68 -9.87 10.29 -26.89
C ILE A 68 -9.01 11.25 -26.08
N SER A 69 -7.77 10.86 -25.75
CA SER A 69 -6.84 11.71 -25.01
C SER A 69 -6.54 13.04 -25.73
N THR A 70 -6.69 13.06 -27.06
CA THR A 70 -6.47 14.23 -27.92
C THR A 70 -7.75 15.03 -28.22
N GLY A 71 -8.87 14.66 -27.60
CA GLY A 71 -10.18 15.31 -27.81
C GLY A 71 -10.92 14.86 -29.08
N GLN A 72 -10.41 13.85 -29.80
CA GLN A 72 -11.08 13.28 -30.96
C GLN A 72 -11.82 12.00 -30.57
N VAL A 73 -13.14 12.04 -30.56
CA VAL A 73 -13.96 10.85 -30.33
C VAL A 73 -14.09 10.08 -31.64
N ARG A 74 -13.30 9.00 -31.77
CA ARG A 74 -13.39 8.07 -32.89
C ARG A 74 -13.83 6.70 -32.39
N LEU A 75 -14.54 5.98 -33.26
CA LEU A 75 -14.93 4.60 -33.01
C LEU A 75 -13.93 3.68 -33.71
N ARG A 76 -13.48 2.65 -33.00
CA ARG A 76 -12.60 1.59 -33.51
C ARG A 76 -13.13 0.25 -33.02
N GLU A 77 -13.48 -0.63 -33.95
CA GLU A 77 -13.83 -2.00 -33.60
C GLU A 77 -12.55 -2.79 -33.27
N LEU A 78 -12.58 -3.46 -32.13
CA LEU A 78 -11.52 -4.40 -31.75
C LEU A 78 -11.74 -5.75 -32.45
N SER A 79 -10.65 -6.32 -32.96
CA SER A 79 -10.61 -7.71 -33.39
C SER A 79 -10.81 -8.66 -32.20
N ASP A 80 -11.24 -9.89 -32.48
CA ASP A 80 -11.41 -10.91 -31.43
C ASP A 80 -10.10 -11.24 -30.71
N ALA A 81 -8.96 -11.13 -31.41
CA ALA A 81 -7.64 -11.30 -30.83
C ALA A 81 -7.31 -10.17 -29.82
N GLU A 82 -7.68 -8.93 -30.12
CA GLU A 82 -7.50 -7.80 -29.20
C GLU A 82 -8.42 -7.92 -27.98
N LYS A 83 -9.69 -8.28 -28.19
CA LYS A 83 -10.63 -8.53 -27.07
C LYS A 83 -10.10 -9.61 -26.14
N ALA A 84 -9.58 -10.72 -26.69
CA ALA A 84 -8.98 -11.80 -25.91
C ALA A 84 -7.74 -11.32 -25.11
N ARG A 85 -6.92 -10.43 -25.68
CA ARG A 85 -5.78 -9.82 -24.96
C ARG A 85 -6.23 -8.98 -23.78
N LEU A 86 -7.27 -8.16 -23.93
CA LEU A 86 -7.82 -7.34 -22.83
C LEU A 86 -8.38 -8.22 -21.70
N VAL A 87 -9.10 -9.29 -22.04
CA VAL A 87 -9.63 -10.24 -21.04
C VAL A 87 -8.48 -10.92 -20.27
N ASN A 88 -7.42 -11.35 -20.97
CA ASN A 88 -6.25 -11.94 -20.34
C ASN A 88 -5.48 -10.94 -19.46
N ALA A 89 -5.38 -9.69 -19.90
CA ALA A 89 -4.77 -8.61 -19.11
C ALA A 89 -5.57 -8.36 -17.82
N ASN A 90 -6.91 -8.29 -17.90
CA ASN A 90 -7.77 -8.14 -16.71
C ASN A 90 -7.67 -9.33 -15.75
N THR A 91 -7.55 -10.54 -16.27
CA THR A 91 -7.32 -11.74 -15.43
C THR A 91 -5.97 -11.62 -14.68
N SER A 92 -4.94 -11.17 -15.37
CA SER A 92 -3.61 -10.97 -14.77
C SER A 92 -3.62 -9.86 -13.72
N ARG A 93 -4.33 -8.75 -13.97
CA ARG A 93 -4.55 -7.68 -12.99
C ARG A 93 -5.29 -8.17 -11.76
N GLN A 94 -6.31 -9.01 -11.91
CA GLN A 94 -7.04 -9.60 -10.79
C GLN A 94 -6.13 -10.41 -9.86
N ILE A 95 -5.21 -11.21 -10.43
CA ILE A 95 -4.21 -11.95 -9.65
C ILE A 95 -3.27 -10.99 -8.87
N ILE A 96 -2.88 -9.88 -9.49
CA ILE A 96 -2.04 -8.86 -8.84
C ILE A 96 -2.79 -8.20 -7.67
N LEU A 97 -4.07 -7.86 -7.86
CA LEU A 97 -4.93 -7.26 -6.84
C LEU A 97 -5.11 -8.21 -5.65
N GLU A 98 -5.42 -9.48 -5.89
CA GLU A 98 -5.54 -10.49 -4.83
C GLU A 98 -4.24 -10.63 -4.02
N LYS A 99 -3.09 -10.61 -4.71
CA LYS A 99 -1.78 -10.67 -4.06
C LYS A 99 -1.52 -9.42 -3.22
N ALA A 100 -1.93 -8.25 -3.68
CA ALA A 100 -1.80 -6.99 -2.98
C ALA A 100 -2.69 -6.96 -1.72
N ASP A 101 -3.95 -7.39 -1.84
CA ASP A 101 -4.87 -7.52 -0.72
C ASP A 101 -4.38 -8.52 0.32
N LYS A 102 -3.84 -9.66 -0.11
CA LYS A 102 -3.22 -10.65 0.79
C LYS A 102 -2.01 -10.08 1.54
N LYS A 103 -1.20 -9.25 0.90
CA LYS A 103 -0.08 -8.55 1.56
C LYS A 103 -0.59 -7.55 2.59
N LEU A 104 -1.62 -6.77 2.24
CA LEU A 104 -2.23 -5.81 3.15
C LEU A 104 -2.84 -6.52 4.36
N LYS A 105 -3.59 -7.60 4.15
CA LYS A 105 -4.18 -8.40 5.23
C LYS A 105 -3.13 -8.87 6.24
N LYS A 106 -2.02 -9.43 5.77
CA LYS A 106 -0.90 -9.82 6.65
C LYS A 106 -0.30 -8.65 7.43
N ALA A 107 -0.21 -7.48 6.80
CA ALA A 107 0.27 -6.26 7.46
C ALA A 107 -0.72 -5.78 8.53
N THR A 108 -2.03 -5.84 8.26
CA THR A 108 -3.10 -5.54 9.23
C THR A 108 -3.03 -6.46 10.44
N GLU A 109 -2.99 -7.78 10.22
CA GLU A 109 -2.87 -8.78 11.30
C GLU A 109 -1.64 -8.54 12.17
N THR A 110 -0.51 -8.17 11.54
CA THR A 110 0.74 -7.85 12.26
C THR A 110 0.60 -6.57 13.08
N TYR A 111 -0.02 -5.54 12.51
CA TYR A 111 -0.27 -4.26 13.19
C TYR A 111 -1.18 -4.47 14.40
N GLU A 112 -2.36 -5.07 14.20
CA GLU A 112 -3.34 -5.34 15.25
C GLU A 112 -2.73 -6.12 16.41
N ARG A 113 -1.98 -7.19 16.11
CA ARG A 113 -1.31 -7.99 17.15
C ARG A 113 -0.27 -7.22 17.95
N LEU A 114 0.44 -6.27 17.34
CA LEU A 114 1.51 -5.52 17.98
C LEU A 114 1.04 -4.17 18.59
N SER A 115 -0.16 -3.72 18.22
CA SER A 115 -0.79 -2.51 18.75
C SER A 115 -1.79 -2.78 19.88
N SER A 116 -2.22 -4.04 20.05
CA SER A 116 -3.07 -4.51 21.17
C SER A 116 -2.23 -4.77 22.42
#